data_AF-A0A9W9YPV4-F1
#
_entry.id   AF-A0A9W9YPV4-F1
#
_cell.length_a   1.000
_cell.length_b   1.000
_cell.length_c   1.000
_cell.angle_alpha   90.00
_cell.angle_beta   90.00
_cell.angle_gamma   90.00
#
_symmetry.space_group_name_H-M   'P 1'
#
loop_
_entity.id
_entity.type
_entity.pdbx_description
1 polymer ?
#
loop_
_entity_poly.entity_id
_entity_poly.type
_entity_poly.pdbx_seq_one_letter_code
_entity_poly.pdbx_strand_id
1 'polypeptide(L)'
;MKKEVDKGSRSVLLLNKMDRRNVDETGWTKFTVTANVTIPANETTYWCTAVNGPNLTSTHHITAFKPIIKAGNEDLVDHYIVYGCHGFTENDFHGGVNCLGTEKVFTKVFSKCKQIHMIIVWTVGGEAFYLPQHVGVPIGGNDSPTSFLLQIAYHNPTNIKGRQDSSGVMLYYTDHLRTYEGGVVSVGVDTNDWQIIPPKQENWISTGYCMHQCNEDMFESTSPELPGGGIKIFATLIHIQSTGRAAWTKHVRDGKELPEIARLNTYDFKYQDTQILTKTQEVHIQPGDDLIHQCKYDSMKRNKLTKGGFFMQDEMCLDFLFYYPRNIWLVIMSKYLIRTF
;
A
#
# COMPACT_ATOMS: atom_id res chain seq x y z
N MET A 1 9.94 -37.96 -29.28
CA MET A 1 9.81 -36.66 -28.58
C MET A 1 9.37 -36.92 -27.15
N LYS A 2 10.21 -36.64 -26.16
CA LYS A 2 9.81 -36.71 -24.74
C LYS A 2 8.83 -35.56 -24.50
N LYS A 3 7.58 -35.86 -24.09
CA LYS A 3 6.70 -34.87 -23.50
C LYS A 3 7.39 -34.34 -22.25
N GLU A 4 7.89 -33.13 -22.28
CA GLU A 4 8.23 -32.42 -21.05
C GLU A 4 6.95 -32.34 -20.22
N VAL A 5 7.05 -32.82 -18.98
CA VAL A 5 5.99 -32.63 -18.00
C VAL A 5 6.09 -31.18 -17.57
N ASP A 6 5.10 -30.36 -17.89
CA ASP A 6 5.03 -28.97 -17.42
C ASP A 6 5.07 -28.96 -15.88
N LYS A 7 6.24 -28.60 -15.34
CA LYS A 7 6.47 -28.42 -13.91
C LYS A 7 6.44 -26.92 -13.62
N GLY A 8 5.48 -26.49 -12.80
CA GLY A 8 5.35 -25.10 -12.34
C GLY A 8 5.24 -25.00 -10.82
N SER A 9 5.48 -23.82 -10.28
CA SER A 9 5.28 -23.46 -8.88
C SER A 9 4.45 -22.18 -8.77
N ARG A 10 3.70 -22.02 -7.67
CA ARG A 10 2.99 -20.79 -7.35
C ARG A 10 3.14 -20.46 -5.87
N SER A 11 3.26 -19.18 -5.57
CA SER A 11 3.29 -18.67 -4.20
C SER A 11 1.88 -18.52 -3.63
N VAL A 12 1.69 -18.83 -2.35
CA VAL A 12 0.41 -18.72 -1.64
C VAL A 12 0.64 -18.41 -0.16
N LEU A 13 -0.23 -17.62 0.47
CA LEU A 13 -0.27 -17.48 1.93
C LEU A 13 -1.06 -18.64 2.55
N LEU A 14 -0.34 -19.60 3.17
CA LEU A 14 -0.98 -20.81 3.73
C LEU A 14 -1.76 -20.56 5.02
N LEU A 15 -1.23 -19.68 5.88
CA LEU A 15 -1.76 -19.43 7.23
C LEU A 15 -2.60 -18.14 7.33
N ASN A 16 -2.62 -17.32 6.29
CA ASN A 16 -3.40 -16.09 6.22
C ASN A 16 -4.58 -16.30 5.27
N LYS A 17 -5.65 -16.93 5.77
CA LYS A 17 -6.89 -17.13 4.99
C LYS A 17 -7.92 -16.10 5.42
N MET A 18 -8.20 -15.13 4.55
CA MET A 18 -9.41 -14.32 4.66
C MET A 18 -10.63 -15.24 4.57
N ASP A 19 -11.53 -15.20 5.55
CA ASP A 19 -12.81 -15.90 5.41
C ASP A 19 -13.72 -15.11 4.47
N ARG A 20 -13.53 -15.35 3.16
CA ARG A 20 -14.29 -14.71 2.07
C ARG A 20 -15.79 -15.01 2.13
N ARG A 21 -16.22 -15.95 2.96
CA ARG A 21 -17.59 -16.50 2.98
C ARG A 21 -18.61 -15.62 3.70
N ASN A 22 -18.17 -14.60 4.45
CA ASN A 22 -19.07 -13.84 5.33
C ASN A 22 -19.26 -12.36 4.93
N VAL A 23 -18.89 -11.98 3.70
CA VAL A 23 -18.96 -10.58 3.26
C VAL A 23 -19.96 -10.43 2.11
N ASP A 24 -21.22 -10.62 2.46
CA ASP A 24 -22.36 -10.18 1.67
C ASP A 24 -23.08 -9.13 2.50
N GLU A 25 -22.68 -7.86 2.36
CA GLU A 25 -23.42 -6.78 3.01
C GLU A 25 -24.61 -6.41 2.14
N THR A 26 -25.79 -6.46 2.75
CA THR A 26 -27.00 -5.94 2.13
C THR A 26 -26.82 -4.46 1.79
N GLY A 27 -27.12 -4.07 0.54
CA GLY A 27 -27.07 -2.68 0.10
C GLY A 27 -25.76 -2.25 -0.56
N TRP A 28 -24.88 -3.19 -0.95
CA TRP A 28 -23.69 -2.85 -1.71
C TRP A 28 -23.99 -2.14 -3.03
N THR A 29 -23.41 -0.96 -3.16
CA THR A 29 -23.22 -0.28 -4.43
C THR A 29 -21.74 -0.35 -4.80
N LYS A 30 -21.42 -0.17 -6.08
CA LYS A 30 -20.04 -0.23 -6.57
C LYS A 30 -19.72 0.88 -7.56
N PHE A 31 -18.46 1.31 -7.56
CA PHE A 31 -17.90 2.20 -8.57
C PHE A 31 -16.46 1.80 -8.88
N THR A 32 -15.93 2.27 -10.01
CA THR A 32 -14.58 1.94 -10.46
C THR A 32 -13.69 3.15 -10.46
N VAL A 33 -12.45 2.96 -10.02
CA VAL A 33 -11.36 3.92 -10.17
C VAL A 33 -10.35 3.29 -11.12
N THR A 34 -10.35 3.70 -12.38
CA THR A 34 -9.52 3.12 -13.46
C THR A 34 -8.84 4.20 -14.28
N ALA A 35 -7.69 3.88 -14.88
CA ALA A 35 -6.97 4.79 -15.78
C ALA A 35 -7.12 4.34 -17.23
N ASN A 36 -7.53 5.22 -18.14
CA ASN A 36 -7.44 4.97 -19.58
C ASN A 36 -6.13 5.57 -20.11
N VAL A 37 -5.14 4.73 -20.38
CA VAL A 37 -3.78 5.18 -20.71
C VAL A 37 -3.17 4.34 -21.82
N THR A 38 -2.41 4.98 -22.71
CA THR A 38 -1.44 4.26 -23.54
C THR A 38 -0.14 4.18 -22.75
N ILE A 39 0.22 2.99 -22.28
CA ILE A 39 1.38 2.77 -21.40
C ILE A 39 2.62 3.32 -22.11
N PRO A 40 3.36 4.26 -21.48
CA PRO A 40 4.61 4.75 -22.03
C PRO A 40 5.61 3.62 -22.28
N ALA A 41 6.40 3.77 -23.34
CA ALA A 41 7.44 2.82 -23.73
C ALA A 41 8.74 3.02 -22.93
N ASN A 42 8.60 3.11 -21.61
CA ASN A 42 9.69 3.24 -20.64
C ASN A 42 9.66 2.04 -19.71
N GLU A 43 10.82 1.57 -19.27
CA GLU A 43 10.96 0.42 -18.38
C GLU A 43 10.15 0.53 -17.08
N THR A 44 10.09 1.73 -16.51
CA THR A 44 9.29 2.04 -15.31
C THR A 44 8.45 3.27 -15.56
N THR A 45 7.16 3.19 -15.26
CA THR A 45 6.22 4.32 -15.31
C THR A 45 5.33 4.31 -14.09
N TYR A 46 5.17 5.44 -13.42
CA TYR A 46 4.11 5.63 -12.42
C TYR A 46 3.09 6.57 -13.03
N TRP A 47 1.89 6.07 -13.30
CA TRP A 47 0.84 6.84 -13.97
C TRP A 47 -0.22 7.26 -12.97
N CYS A 48 -0.42 8.56 -12.83
CA CYS A 48 -1.40 9.14 -11.93
C CYS A 48 -2.61 9.66 -12.70
N THR A 49 -3.82 9.23 -12.32
CA THR A 49 -5.10 9.65 -12.91
C THR A 49 -6.06 10.09 -11.81
N ALA A 50 -6.68 11.27 -11.96
CA ALA A 50 -7.79 11.68 -11.09
C ALA A 50 -9.11 11.12 -11.61
N VAL A 51 -9.95 10.65 -10.70
CA VAL A 51 -11.27 10.08 -10.96
C VAL A 51 -12.26 10.65 -9.95
N ASN A 52 -13.42 11.11 -10.41
CA ASN A 52 -14.47 11.56 -9.52
C ASN A 52 -15.15 10.35 -8.86
N GLY A 53 -15.51 10.49 -7.59
CA GLY A 53 -16.35 9.53 -6.90
C GLY A 53 -17.82 9.62 -7.31
N PRO A 54 -18.66 8.69 -6.81
CA PRO A 54 -20.11 8.85 -6.89
C PRO A 54 -20.56 10.14 -6.19
N ASN A 55 -21.65 10.73 -6.69
CA ASN A 55 -22.24 11.92 -6.06
C ASN A 55 -23.03 11.52 -4.80
N LEU A 56 -22.36 11.55 -3.65
CA LEU A 56 -22.88 11.12 -2.36
C LEU A 56 -23.09 12.33 -1.44
N THR A 57 -24.35 12.59 -1.06
CA THR A 57 -24.71 13.69 -0.15
C THR A 57 -24.43 13.37 1.32
N SER A 58 -24.28 12.10 1.67
CA SER A 58 -23.91 11.60 3.00
C SER A 58 -22.67 10.71 2.95
N THR A 59 -22.05 10.50 4.12
CA THR A 59 -20.91 9.59 4.23
C THR A 59 -21.35 8.15 3.98
N HIS A 60 -20.53 7.40 3.25
CA HIS A 60 -20.65 5.97 3.02
C HIS A 60 -19.31 5.30 3.32
N HIS A 61 -19.32 4.01 3.60
CA HIS A 61 -18.09 3.24 3.85
C HIS A 61 -17.79 2.30 2.69
N ILE A 62 -16.56 2.37 2.17
CA ILE A 62 -15.98 1.28 1.36
C ILE A 62 -15.66 0.13 2.32
N THR A 63 -16.14 -1.07 1.96
CA THR A 63 -16.01 -2.27 2.80
C THR A 63 -15.38 -3.45 2.06
N ALA A 64 -15.19 -3.33 0.75
CA ALA A 64 -14.37 -4.24 -0.04
C ALA A 64 -13.81 -3.54 -1.28
N PHE A 65 -12.70 -4.06 -1.79
CA PHE A 65 -12.16 -3.68 -3.09
C PHE A 65 -11.65 -4.89 -3.87
N LYS A 66 -11.71 -4.81 -5.20
CA LYS A 66 -11.24 -5.88 -6.09
C LYS A 66 -10.39 -5.30 -7.22
N PRO A 67 -9.20 -5.88 -7.50
CA PRO A 67 -8.39 -5.43 -8.62
C PRO A 67 -9.09 -5.64 -9.96
N ILE A 68 -8.92 -4.67 -10.85
CA ILE A 68 -9.29 -4.73 -12.25
C ILE A 68 -7.99 -4.64 -13.03
N ILE A 69 -7.51 -5.78 -13.54
CA ILE A 69 -6.36 -5.80 -14.44
C ILE A 69 -6.89 -6.05 -15.85
N LYS A 70 -6.56 -5.18 -16.79
CA LYS A 70 -6.94 -5.35 -18.19
C LYS A 70 -6.27 -6.60 -18.74
N ALA A 71 -7.05 -7.46 -19.37
CA ALA A 71 -6.56 -8.67 -20.00
C ALA A 71 -5.41 -8.37 -20.97
N GLY A 72 -4.30 -9.08 -20.80
CA GLY A 72 -3.07 -8.91 -21.56
C GLY A 72 -2.11 -7.85 -21.01
N ASN A 73 -2.38 -7.26 -19.84
CA ASN A 73 -1.49 -6.34 -19.13
C ASN A 73 -1.06 -6.87 -17.75
N GLU A 74 -1.39 -8.11 -17.42
CA GLU A 74 -0.97 -8.80 -16.18
C GLU A 74 0.56 -8.90 -16.06
N ASP A 75 1.27 -8.81 -17.18
CA ASP A 75 2.73 -8.77 -17.28
C ASP A 75 3.34 -7.41 -16.93
N LEU A 76 2.55 -6.32 -17.01
CA LEU A 76 3.04 -4.95 -16.88
C LEU A 76 2.58 -4.23 -15.60
N VAL A 77 1.39 -4.54 -15.08
CA VAL A 77 0.86 -3.86 -13.89
C VAL A 77 1.44 -4.48 -12.62
N ASP A 78 2.39 -3.79 -11.99
CA ASP A 78 3.08 -4.31 -10.80
C ASP A 78 2.30 -4.01 -9.51
N HIS A 79 1.81 -2.77 -9.36
CA HIS A 79 1.03 -2.35 -8.20
C HIS A 79 0.23 -1.08 -8.49
N TYR A 80 -0.74 -0.77 -7.64
CA TYR A 80 -1.39 0.53 -7.64
C TYR A 80 -1.76 0.99 -6.23
N ILE A 81 -1.83 2.31 -6.08
CA ILE A 81 -2.30 2.97 -4.87
C ILE A 81 -3.48 3.86 -5.25
N VAL A 82 -4.56 3.80 -4.47
CA VAL A 82 -5.64 4.77 -4.54
C VAL A 82 -5.55 5.69 -3.34
N TYR A 83 -5.50 6.98 -3.64
CA TYR A 83 -5.60 8.01 -2.65
C TYR A 83 -6.97 8.67 -2.69
N GLY A 84 -7.56 8.93 -1.53
CA GLY A 84 -8.75 9.75 -1.39
C GLY A 84 -8.38 11.20 -1.11
N CYS A 85 -9.08 12.13 -1.74
CA CYS A 85 -9.00 13.56 -1.48
C CYS A 85 -10.37 14.25 -1.56
N HIS A 86 -10.52 15.34 -0.81
CA HIS A 86 -11.57 16.34 -1.03
C HIS A 86 -10.97 17.59 -1.70
N GLY A 87 -11.42 17.93 -2.92
CA GLY A 87 -11.03 19.17 -3.61
C GLY A 87 -10.42 19.02 -5.01
N PHE A 88 -10.13 17.80 -5.48
CA PHE A 88 -9.81 17.58 -6.89
C PHE A 88 -11.03 17.44 -7.75
N THR A 89 -10.81 17.71 -9.03
CA THR A 89 -11.67 17.26 -10.12
C THR A 89 -10.86 16.39 -11.07
N GLU A 90 -11.53 15.56 -11.88
CA GLU A 90 -10.91 14.85 -13.02
C GLU A 90 -10.07 15.79 -13.91
N ASN A 91 -10.41 17.08 -13.94
CA ASN A 91 -9.70 18.08 -14.71
C ASN A 91 -8.29 18.38 -14.21
N ASP A 92 -7.96 18.01 -12.98
CA ASP A 92 -6.64 18.25 -12.41
C ASP A 92 -5.55 17.35 -13.03
N PHE A 93 -5.94 16.17 -13.51
CA PHE A 93 -5.04 15.22 -14.17
C PHE A 93 -5.73 14.63 -15.40
N HIS A 94 -6.29 15.50 -16.26
CA HIS A 94 -6.95 15.12 -17.51
C HIS A 94 -6.12 14.12 -18.32
N GLY A 95 -6.65 12.89 -18.51
CA GLY A 95 -5.96 11.84 -19.26
C GLY A 95 -4.77 11.19 -18.54
N GLY A 96 -4.50 11.61 -17.31
CA GLY A 96 -3.41 11.15 -16.46
C GLY A 96 -2.04 11.74 -16.81
N VAL A 97 -1.09 11.56 -15.89
CA VAL A 97 0.28 12.07 -16.01
C VAL A 97 1.27 11.05 -15.46
N ASN A 98 2.46 10.98 -16.06
CA ASN A 98 3.56 10.26 -15.42
C ASN A 98 3.99 11.03 -14.16
N CYS A 99 3.78 10.43 -13.00
CA CYS A 99 4.02 11.02 -11.69
C CYS A 99 5.32 10.53 -11.02
N LEU A 100 6.16 9.79 -11.76
CA LEU A 100 7.47 9.35 -11.29
C LEU A 100 8.40 10.55 -11.06
N GLY A 101 8.91 10.71 -9.84
CA GLY A 101 9.87 11.76 -9.49
C GLY A 101 9.33 13.19 -9.63
N THR A 102 8.02 13.36 -9.80
CA THR A 102 7.41 14.69 -9.93
C THR A 102 6.83 15.12 -8.60
N GLU A 103 7.64 15.78 -7.77
CA GLU A 103 7.14 16.57 -6.63
C GLU A 103 5.96 17.43 -7.07
N LYS A 104 6.03 18.00 -8.29
CA LYS A 104 4.98 18.83 -8.89
C LYS A 104 3.57 18.21 -8.90
N VAL A 105 3.44 16.90 -9.12
CA VAL A 105 2.12 16.23 -9.09
C VAL A 105 1.59 16.27 -7.67
N PHE A 106 2.40 15.85 -6.70
CA PHE A 106 2.01 15.87 -5.30
C PHE A 106 1.88 17.30 -4.75
N THR A 107 2.67 18.27 -5.21
CA THR A 107 2.52 19.69 -4.87
C THR A 107 1.19 20.25 -5.37
N LYS A 108 0.82 19.97 -6.63
CA LYS A 108 -0.51 20.31 -7.15
C LYS A 108 -1.60 19.59 -6.36
N VAL A 109 -1.29 18.40 -5.88
CA VAL A 109 -2.23 17.65 -5.07
C VAL A 109 -2.48 18.36 -3.74
N PHE A 110 -1.42 18.60 -2.98
CA PHE A 110 -1.45 19.25 -1.68
C PHE A 110 -1.95 20.70 -1.73
N SER A 111 -1.88 21.38 -2.88
CA SER A 111 -2.42 22.74 -3.02
C SER A 111 -3.94 22.79 -3.13
N LYS A 112 -4.60 21.68 -3.51
CA LYS A 112 -6.06 21.59 -3.65
C LYS A 112 -6.73 20.71 -2.62
N CYS A 113 -6.05 19.64 -2.21
CA CYS A 113 -6.49 18.81 -1.10
C CYS A 113 -5.89 19.35 0.17
N LYS A 114 -6.74 19.69 1.14
CA LYS A 114 -6.26 19.93 2.50
C LYS A 114 -5.46 18.72 3.01
N GLN A 115 -5.92 17.51 2.70
CA GLN A 115 -5.24 16.24 2.98
C GLN A 115 -5.51 15.21 1.87
N ILE A 116 -4.50 14.39 1.57
CA ILE A 116 -4.58 13.21 0.70
C ILE A 116 -4.26 11.98 1.56
N HIS A 117 -5.05 10.91 1.42
CA HIS A 117 -4.86 9.70 2.23
C HIS A 117 -4.81 8.47 1.35
N MET A 118 -3.87 7.56 1.64
CA MET A 118 -3.92 6.22 1.07
C MET A 118 -5.14 5.50 1.63
N ILE A 119 -6.04 5.08 0.74
CA ILE A 119 -7.22 4.31 1.11
C ILE A 119 -7.09 2.85 0.70
N ILE A 120 -6.34 2.59 -0.37
CA ILE A 120 -6.16 1.26 -0.95
C ILE A 120 -4.75 1.14 -1.50
N VAL A 121 -4.13 0.00 -1.23
CA VAL A 121 -2.88 -0.43 -1.85
C VAL A 121 -3.10 -1.84 -2.36
N TRP A 122 -2.63 -2.10 -3.57
CA TRP A 122 -2.66 -3.42 -4.18
C TRP A 122 -1.36 -3.67 -4.93
N THR A 123 -0.90 -4.92 -4.90
CA THR A 123 0.33 -5.38 -5.55
C THR A 123 0.06 -6.70 -6.27
N VAL A 124 0.93 -7.06 -7.22
CA VAL A 124 0.86 -8.30 -7.98
C VAL A 124 0.65 -9.53 -7.08
N GLY A 125 -0.29 -10.38 -7.46
CA GLY A 125 -0.69 -11.56 -6.67
C GLY A 125 -1.81 -11.30 -5.66
N GLY A 126 -2.13 -10.03 -5.38
CA GLY A 126 -3.26 -9.67 -4.52
C GLY A 126 -4.61 -9.98 -5.15
N GLU A 127 -5.55 -10.49 -4.35
CA GLU A 127 -6.92 -10.74 -4.80
C GLU A 127 -7.90 -9.68 -4.28
N ALA A 128 -9.21 -9.97 -4.27
CA ALA A 128 -10.18 -9.09 -3.64
C ALA A 128 -9.93 -9.04 -2.12
N PHE A 129 -9.98 -7.83 -1.56
CA PHE A 129 -9.81 -7.59 -0.14
C PHE A 129 -11.13 -7.10 0.46
N TYR A 130 -11.55 -7.76 1.53
CA TYR A 130 -12.74 -7.42 2.30
C TYR A 130 -12.35 -6.92 3.68
N LEU A 131 -12.76 -5.70 4.02
CA LEU A 131 -12.41 -5.10 5.31
C LEU A 131 -13.14 -5.84 6.46
N PRO A 132 -12.56 -5.90 7.68
CA PRO A 132 -13.25 -6.44 8.85
C PRO A 132 -14.58 -5.74 9.14
N GLN A 133 -15.60 -6.47 9.62
CA GLN A 133 -16.97 -5.96 9.80
C GLN A 133 -17.09 -4.67 10.63
N HIS A 134 -16.11 -4.36 11.49
CA HIS A 134 -16.09 -3.15 12.31
C HIS A 134 -15.35 -1.96 11.66
N VAL A 135 -14.73 -2.11 10.49
CA VAL A 135 -13.91 -1.08 9.83
C VAL A 135 -14.41 -0.77 8.42
N GLY A 136 -14.65 0.50 8.10
CA GLY A 136 -14.95 0.94 6.73
C GLY A 136 -14.15 2.19 6.36
N VAL A 137 -13.83 2.38 5.07
CA VAL A 137 -13.13 3.59 4.63
C VAL A 137 -14.15 4.64 4.19
N PRO A 138 -14.17 5.83 4.81
CA PRO A 138 -15.20 6.82 4.56
C PRO A 138 -15.03 7.51 3.21
N ILE A 139 -16.14 7.72 2.49
CA ILE A 139 -16.26 8.46 1.22
C ILE A 139 -17.56 9.28 1.20
N GLY A 140 -17.58 10.36 0.40
CA GLY A 140 -18.76 11.22 0.26
C GLY A 140 -19.01 12.18 1.44
N GLY A 141 -20.10 12.94 1.37
CA GLY A 141 -20.37 13.99 2.37
C GLY A 141 -19.34 15.12 2.36
N ASN A 142 -19.36 15.96 3.40
CA ASN A 142 -18.50 17.15 3.47
C ASN A 142 -17.08 16.85 3.95
N ASP A 143 -16.90 15.85 4.82
CA ASP A 143 -15.64 15.60 5.51
C ASP A 143 -14.86 14.39 4.95
N SER A 144 -15.42 13.66 4.00
CA SER A 144 -14.76 12.50 3.37
C SER A 144 -14.34 12.78 1.91
N PRO A 145 -13.42 11.96 1.37
CA PRO A 145 -13.03 12.04 -0.03
C PRO A 145 -14.20 11.93 -1.00
N THR A 146 -14.24 12.86 -1.95
CA THR A 146 -15.18 12.87 -3.09
C THR A 146 -14.48 12.60 -4.42
N SER A 147 -13.15 12.67 -4.43
CA SER A 147 -12.30 12.45 -5.60
C SER A 147 -11.13 11.55 -5.25
N PHE A 148 -10.66 10.79 -6.23
CA PHE A 148 -9.64 9.77 -6.06
C PHE A 148 -8.46 10.01 -7.00
N LEU A 149 -7.25 9.77 -6.52
CA LEU A 149 -6.04 9.73 -7.34
C LEU A 149 -5.58 8.27 -7.42
N LEU A 150 -5.61 7.70 -8.62
CA LEU A 150 -5.08 6.36 -8.90
C LEU A 150 -3.67 6.50 -9.42
N GLN A 151 -2.70 5.93 -8.69
CA GLN A 151 -1.32 5.77 -9.13
C GLN A 151 -1.07 4.31 -9.51
N ILE A 152 -0.80 4.02 -10.78
CA ILE A 152 -0.44 2.68 -11.27
C ILE A 152 1.05 2.64 -11.60
N ALA A 153 1.77 1.68 -11.04
CA ALA A 153 3.14 1.38 -11.42
C ALA A 153 3.16 0.32 -12.52
N TYR A 154 3.75 0.66 -13.66
CA TYR A 154 4.00 -0.22 -14.77
C TYR A 154 5.47 -0.59 -14.87
N HIS A 155 5.74 -1.88 -15.04
CA HIS A 155 7.04 -2.39 -15.44
C HIS A 155 6.99 -2.93 -16.87
N ASN A 156 7.69 -2.24 -17.78
CA ASN A 156 7.70 -2.54 -19.21
C ASN A 156 9.15 -2.80 -19.70
N PRO A 157 9.77 -3.93 -19.30
CA PRO A 157 11.20 -4.18 -19.52
C PRO A 157 11.61 -4.22 -20.99
N THR A 158 10.67 -4.54 -21.89
CA THR A 158 10.91 -4.60 -23.34
C THR A 158 10.46 -3.34 -24.08
N ASN A 159 10.07 -2.27 -23.36
CA ASN A 159 9.64 -0.99 -23.92
C ASN A 159 8.55 -1.13 -25.01
N ILE A 160 7.56 -1.98 -24.74
CA ILE A 160 6.41 -2.22 -25.63
C ILE A 160 5.68 -0.90 -25.87
N LYS A 161 5.37 -0.61 -27.13
CA LYS A 161 4.66 0.60 -27.57
C LYS A 161 3.20 0.30 -27.85
N GLY A 162 2.35 1.31 -27.66
CA GLY A 162 0.94 1.28 -28.10
C GLY A 162 0.03 0.37 -27.27
N ARG A 163 0.53 -0.21 -26.16
CA ARG A 163 -0.28 -1.02 -25.27
C ARG A 163 -1.22 -0.13 -24.49
N GLN A 164 -2.52 -0.34 -24.67
CA GLN A 164 -3.55 0.41 -23.94
C GLN A 164 -3.90 -0.30 -22.65
N ASP A 165 -4.10 0.46 -21.60
CA ASP A 165 -4.55 -0.01 -20.29
C ASP A 165 -5.84 0.67 -19.84
N SER A 166 -6.62 -0.09 -19.07
CA SER A 166 -7.87 0.32 -18.42
C SER A 166 -7.96 -0.28 -17.01
N SER A 167 -6.81 -0.55 -16.39
CA SER A 167 -6.70 -1.20 -15.10
C SER A 167 -6.97 -0.21 -13.96
N GLY A 168 -7.18 -0.76 -12.77
CA GLY A 168 -7.47 -0.02 -11.55
C GLY A 168 -8.19 -0.91 -10.55
N VAL A 169 -9.24 -0.38 -9.93
CA VAL A 169 -9.93 -1.07 -8.83
C VAL A 169 -11.45 -0.87 -8.88
N MET A 170 -12.18 -1.93 -8.52
CA MET A 170 -13.61 -1.90 -8.20
C MET A 170 -13.78 -1.72 -6.70
N LEU A 171 -14.54 -0.70 -6.29
CA LEU A 171 -14.81 -0.37 -4.90
C LEU A 171 -16.26 -0.70 -4.57
N TYR A 172 -16.48 -1.44 -3.48
CA TYR A 172 -17.79 -1.77 -2.94
C TYR A 172 -18.04 -0.93 -1.69
N TYR A 173 -19.18 -0.25 -1.66
CA TYR A 173 -19.52 0.67 -0.58
C TYR A 173 -21.00 0.56 -0.17
N THR A 174 -21.29 1.02 1.04
CA THR A 174 -22.63 0.99 1.66
C THR A 174 -22.86 2.24 2.52
N ASP A 175 -24.12 2.62 2.69
CA ASP A 175 -24.60 3.62 3.64
C ASP A 175 -24.70 3.08 5.08
N HIS A 176 -24.59 1.75 5.27
CA HIS A 176 -24.48 1.12 6.58
C HIS A 176 -23.08 1.33 7.17
N LEU A 177 -22.92 2.43 7.90
CA LEU A 177 -21.64 2.80 8.50
C LEU A 177 -21.15 1.75 9.50
N ARG A 178 -19.91 1.33 9.34
CA ARG A 178 -19.19 0.47 10.29
C ARG A 178 -18.67 1.30 11.48
N THR A 179 -18.34 0.62 12.58
CA THR A 179 -17.98 1.26 13.86
C THR A 179 -16.79 2.21 13.75
N TYR A 180 -15.76 1.83 13.02
CA TYR A 180 -14.52 2.60 12.90
C TYR A 180 -14.23 2.96 11.45
N GLU A 181 -13.70 4.17 11.26
CA GLU A 181 -13.13 4.57 10.00
C GLU A 181 -11.72 3.98 9.82
N GLY A 182 -11.43 3.45 8.64
CA GLY A 182 -10.14 2.85 8.30
C GLY A 182 -9.26 3.77 7.45
N GLY A 183 -7.95 3.54 7.55
CA GLY A 183 -6.94 4.18 6.70
C GLY A 183 -5.75 3.26 6.42
N VAL A 184 -4.82 3.73 5.59
CA VAL A 184 -3.56 3.05 5.32
C VAL A 184 -2.39 4.00 5.58
N VAL A 185 -1.39 3.50 6.32
CA VAL A 185 -0.09 4.17 6.51
C VAL A 185 1.04 3.23 6.13
N SER A 186 2.19 3.79 5.78
CA SER A 186 3.39 3.01 5.50
C SER A 186 4.38 3.11 6.65
N VAL A 187 5.03 2.00 7.02
CA VAL A 187 6.25 2.00 7.83
C VAL A 187 7.34 1.28 7.05
N GLY A 188 8.59 1.72 7.13
CA GLY A 188 9.60 1.15 6.27
C GLY A 188 10.92 1.87 6.27
N VAL A 189 11.57 1.88 5.12
CA VAL A 189 12.68 2.76 4.79
C VAL A 189 12.16 3.76 3.78
N ASP A 190 12.42 5.04 3.99
CA ASP A 190 12.06 6.07 3.01
C ASP A 190 12.62 5.71 1.63
N THR A 191 11.76 5.76 0.61
CA THR A 191 12.11 5.42 -0.78
C THR A 191 12.95 6.53 -1.41
N ASN A 192 14.23 6.58 -1.06
CA ASN A 192 15.18 7.55 -1.56
C ASN A 192 16.63 7.00 -1.56
N ASP A 193 17.54 7.79 -2.13
CA ASP A 193 18.95 7.45 -2.28
C ASP A 193 19.72 7.18 -0.96
N TRP A 194 19.12 7.43 0.21
CA TRP A 194 19.74 7.13 1.51
C TRP A 194 19.68 5.65 1.85
N GLN A 195 18.70 4.90 1.34
CA GLN A 195 18.74 3.45 1.42
C GLN A 195 19.86 2.93 0.50
N ILE A 196 20.79 2.17 1.07
CA ILE A 196 21.96 1.69 0.34
C ILE A 196 22.12 0.19 0.59
N ILE A 197 22.19 -0.58 -0.50
CA ILE A 197 22.41 -2.02 -0.53
C ILE A 197 23.65 -2.28 -1.39
N PRO A 198 24.77 -2.71 -0.81
CA PRO A 198 25.97 -3.06 -1.56
C PRO A 198 25.70 -4.20 -2.56
N PRO A 199 26.43 -4.26 -3.69
CA PRO A 199 26.38 -5.43 -4.56
C PRO A 199 27.00 -6.65 -3.87
N LYS A 200 26.68 -7.85 -4.37
CA LYS A 200 27.29 -9.11 -3.91
C LYS A 200 27.04 -9.44 -2.44
N GLN A 201 25.87 -9.08 -1.92
CA GLN A 201 25.46 -9.46 -0.57
C GLN A 201 24.39 -10.56 -0.66
N GLU A 202 24.64 -11.70 -0.02
CA GLU A 202 23.64 -12.76 0.11
C GLU A 202 22.55 -12.41 1.13
N ASN A 203 22.94 -11.67 2.18
CA ASN A 203 22.10 -11.37 3.33
C ASN A 203 22.32 -9.93 3.78
N TRP A 204 21.72 -8.97 3.07
CA TRP A 204 21.72 -7.56 3.50
C TRP A 204 20.39 -7.21 4.18
N ILE A 205 20.41 -6.44 5.26
CA ILE A 205 19.20 -6.00 5.96
C ILE A 205 19.14 -4.48 5.95
N SER A 206 18.09 -3.93 5.34
CA SER A 206 17.70 -2.54 5.55
C SER A 206 16.69 -2.48 6.69
N THR A 207 16.82 -1.49 7.56
CA THR A 207 15.88 -1.28 8.67
C THR A 207 15.43 0.18 8.67
N GLY A 208 14.14 0.41 8.82
CA GLY A 208 13.67 1.74 9.14
C GLY A 208 12.68 1.75 10.28
N TYR A 209 12.56 2.94 10.86
CA TYR A 209 12.06 3.13 12.21
C TYR A 209 11.01 4.24 12.23
N CYS A 210 9.85 3.95 12.81
CA CYS A 210 9.02 4.97 13.44
C CYS A 210 9.20 4.80 14.95
N MET A 211 10.16 5.54 15.51
CA MET A 211 10.41 5.56 16.96
C MET A 211 9.26 6.30 17.66
N HIS A 212 9.15 6.17 18.99
CA HIS A 212 8.13 6.81 19.81
C HIS A 212 7.82 8.26 19.39
N GLN A 213 8.83 9.09 19.13
CA GLN A 213 8.61 10.49 18.73
C GLN A 213 7.89 10.67 17.38
N CYS A 214 7.92 9.66 16.50
CA CYS A 214 7.22 9.68 15.22
C CYS A 214 5.70 9.54 15.40
N ASN A 215 5.23 8.99 16.53
CA ASN A 215 3.81 8.76 16.74
C ASN A 215 3.22 9.32 18.03
N GLU A 216 4.03 9.70 19.02
CA GLU A 216 3.57 10.17 20.34
C GLU A 216 2.55 11.31 20.22
N ASP A 217 2.96 12.46 19.66
CA ASP A 217 2.07 13.62 19.44
C ASP A 217 0.88 13.29 18.50
N MET A 218 1.12 12.44 17.50
CA MET A 218 0.14 12.07 16.48
C MET A 218 -0.94 11.12 17.00
N PHE A 219 -0.59 10.29 17.99
CA PHE A 219 -1.47 9.32 18.63
C PHE A 219 -2.11 9.89 19.89
N GLU A 220 -1.50 10.82 20.59
CA GLU A 220 -2.18 11.57 21.65
C GLU A 220 -3.37 12.38 21.11
N SER A 221 -3.27 12.86 19.87
CA SER A 221 -4.36 13.55 19.17
C SER A 221 -5.39 12.61 18.52
N THR A 222 -5.20 11.28 18.61
CA THR A 222 -6.21 10.33 18.09
C THR A 222 -7.46 10.29 18.97
N SER A 223 -8.60 10.10 18.32
CA SER A 223 -9.95 10.10 18.90
C SER A 223 -10.05 9.24 20.18
N PRO A 224 -10.88 9.60 21.17
CA PRO A 224 -11.13 8.81 22.40
C PRO A 224 -11.78 7.43 22.15
N GLU A 225 -11.85 6.98 20.90
CA GLU A 225 -12.41 5.71 20.44
C GLU A 225 -11.63 4.49 20.92
N LEU A 226 -10.33 4.63 21.19
CA LEU A 226 -9.51 3.56 21.77
C LEU A 226 -9.05 3.93 23.19
N PRO A 227 -9.23 3.04 24.19
CA PRO A 227 -8.67 3.24 25.52
C PRO A 227 -7.15 3.38 25.44
N GLY A 228 -6.61 4.52 25.89
CA GLY A 228 -5.18 4.84 25.79
C GLY A 228 -4.74 5.43 24.45
N GLY A 229 -5.68 5.79 23.57
CA GLY A 229 -5.39 6.39 22.27
C GLY A 229 -4.71 5.44 21.29
N GLY A 230 -4.12 6.00 20.23
CA GLY A 230 -3.38 5.28 19.20
C GLY A 230 -4.27 4.63 18.14
N ILE A 231 -3.76 3.56 17.54
CA ILE A 231 -4.39 2.86 16.41
C ILE A 231 -4.32 1.34 16.57
N LYS A 232 -5.23 0.62 15.93
CA LYS A 232 -5.20 -0.83 15.77
C LYS A 232 -4.93 -1.20 14.32
N ILE A 233 -3.91 -2.02 14.12
CA ILE A 233 -3.57 -2.59 12.82
C ILE A 233 -4.40 -3.87 12.62
N PHE A 234 -5.08 -3.96 11.48
CA PHE A 234 -5.92 -5.12 11.13
C PHE A 234 -5.47 -5.82 9.85
N ALA A 235 -4.62 -5.19 9.03
CA ALA A 235 -3.99 -5.85 7.89
C ALA A 235 -2.65 -5.19 7.55
N THR A 236 -1.83 -5.91 6.79
CA THR A 236 -0.47 -5.52 6.38
C THR A 236 -0.21 -5.98 4.94
N LEU A 237 0.45 -5.14 4.16
CA LEU A 237 0.94 -5.47 2.82
C LEU A 237 2.41 -5.07 2.75
N ILE A 238 3.30 -6.07 2.74
CA ILE A 238 4.74 -5.87 2.64
C ILE A 238 5.15 -5.72 1.17
N HIS A 239 5.84 -4.63 0.87
CA HIS A 239 6.35 -4.27 -0.45
C HIS A 239 7.88 -4.10 -0.45
N ILE A 240 8.55 -4.93 -1.25
CA ILE A 240 9.99 -4.96 -1.46
C ILE A 240 10.19 -5.20 -2.95
N GLN A 241 11.25 -4.67 -3.57
CA GLN A 241 11.49 -4.96 -4.98
C GLN A 241 12.23 -6.28 -5.18
N SER A 242 12.71 -6.51 -6.41
CA SER A 242 13.15 -7.80 -6.94
C SER A 242 14.24 -8.54 -6.14
N THR A 243 15.06 -7.82 -5.35
CA THR A 243 16.10 -8.46 -4.53
C THR A 243 15.63 -8.86 -3.13
N GLY A 244 14.40 -8.51 -2.75
CA GLY A 244 13.76 -8.91 -1.50
C GLY A 244 13.65 -10.43 -1.33
N ARG A 245 13.87 -10.91 -0.10
CA ARG A 245 13.80 -12.35 0.26
C ARG A 245 13.00 -12.62 1.52
N ALA A 246 12.99 -11.69 2.46
CA ALA A 246 12.22 -11.79 3.69
C ALA A 246 11.97 -10.39 4.26
N ALA A 247 10.94 -10.25 5.08
CA ALA A 247 10.71 -9.03 5.85
C ALA A 247 9.87 -9.31 7.09
N TRP A 248 9.97 -8.41 8.06
CA TRP A 248 9.17 -8.46 9.27
C TRP A 248 9.03 -7.07 9.89
N THR A 249 7.93 -6.88 10.61
CA THR A 249 7.57 -5.62 11.26
C THR A 249 7.44 -5.86 12.75
N LYS A 250 8.37 -5.31 13.52
CA LYS A 250 8.42 -5.42 14.96
C LYS A 250 7.62 -4.31 15.62
N HIS A 251 7.06 -4.65 16.77
CA HIS A 251 6.37 -3.75 17.67
C HIS A 251 7.14 -3.73 19.00
N VAL A 252 7.51 -2.54 19.47
CA VAL A 252 8.22 -2.37 20.74
C VAL A 252 7.44 -1.40 21.61
N ARG A 253 7.29 -1.73 22.89
CA ARG A 253 6.68 -0.86 23.90
C ARG A 253 7.60 -0.81 25.11
N ASP A 254 7.94 0.39 25.56
CA ASP A 254 8.82 0.61 26.72
C ASP A 254 10.15 -0.19 26.62
N GLY A 255 10.73 -0.25 25.42
CA GLY A 255 11.97 -0.99 25.15
C GLY A 255 11.83 -2.52 25.12
N LYS A 256 10.61 -3.06 25.24
CA LYS A 256 10.34 -4.51 25.15
C LYS A 256 9.69 -4.85 23.81
N GLU A 257 10.28 -5.81 23.10
CA GLU A 257 9.71 -6.36 21.87
C GLU A 257 8.44 -7.16 22.19
N LEU A 258 7.33 -6.74 21.57
CA LEU A 258 6.03 -7.40 21.58
C LEU A 258 5.92 -8.33 20.35
N PRO A 259 4.86 -9.16 20.24
CA PRO A 259 4.66 -9.97 19.05
C PRO A 259 4.72 -9.14 17.76
N GLU A 260 5.38 -9.67 16.74
CA GLU A 260 5.52 -9.00 15.45
C GLU A 260 4.17 -8.81 14.77
N ILE A 261 4.03 -7.67 14.09
CA ILE A 261 2.82 -7.31 13.33
C ILE A 261 2.74 -8.17 12.07
N ALA A 262 3.88 -8.35 11.40
CA ALA A 262 3.98 -9.07 10.14
C ALA A 262 5.32 -9.80 10.04
N ARG A 263 5.33 -11.00 9.44
CA ARG A 263 6.55 -11.73 9.10
C ARG A 263 6.37 -12.57 7.83
N LEU A 264 7.25 -12.34 6.85
CA LEU A 264 7.41 -13.14 5.65
C LEU A 264 8.85 -13.68 5.62
N ASN A 265 9.02 -14.97 5.93
CA ASN A 265 10.34 -15.63 5.86
C ASN A 265 10.76 -15.98 4.42
N THR A 266 9.77 -16.14 3.53
CA THR A 266 9.96 -16.43 2.11
C THR A 266 9.12 -15.46 1.30
N TYR A 267 9.74 -14.34 0.92
CA TYR A 267 9.11 -13.31 0.11
C TYR A 267 9.26 -13.61 -1.38
N ASP A 268 8.20 -13.41 -2.14
CA ASP A 268 8.19 -13.49 -3.60
C ASP A 268 7.72 -12.16 -4.17
N PHE A 269 8.60 -11.48 -4.91
CA PHE A 269 8.27 -10.21 -5.55
C PHE A 269 7.06 -10.31 -6.51
N LYS A 270 6.79 -11.49 -7.08
CA LYS A 270 5.65 -11.72 -7.96
C LYS A 270 4.37 -12.17 -7.23
N TYR A 271 4.41 -12.23 -5.89
CA TYR A 271 3.26 -12.53 -5.06
C TYR A 271 3.31 -11.75 -3.74
N GLN A 272 2.61 -10.62 -3.75
CA GLN A 272 2.51 -9.67 -2.66
C GLN A 272 1.01 -9.47 -2.38
N ASP A 273 0.46 -10.29 -1.50
CA ASP A 273 -0.96 -10.19 -1.12
C ASP A 273 -1.08 -9.59 0.29
N THR A 274 -2.23 -8.96 0.56
CA THR A 274 -2.50 -8.37 1.86
C THR A 274 -2.73 -9.47 2.89
N GLN A 275 -1.97 -9.42 3.99
CA GLN A 275 -2.12 -10.28 5.14
C GLN A 275 -3.10 -9.65 6.13
N ILE A 276 -4.14 -10.38 6.50
CA ILE A 276 -5.13 -9.92 7.48
C ILE A 276 -4.76 -10.45 8.85
N LEU A 277 -4.90 -9.61 9.86
CA LEU A 277 -4.85 -9.99 11.25
C LEU A 277 -6.27 -10.33 11.69
N THR A 278 -6.49 -11.53 12.22
CA THR A 278 -7.82 -11.84 12.81
C THR A 278 -8.13 -10.86 13.94
N LYS A 279 -9.40 -10.72 14.33
CA LYS A 279 -9.81 -9.80 15.40
C LYS A 279 -9.01 -9.97 16.71
N THR A 280 -8.59 -11.21 17.02
CA THR A 280 -7.77 -11.52 18.20
C THR A 280 -6.27 -11.22 18.02
N GLN A 281 -5.84 -11.00 16.77
CA GLN A 281 -4.46 -10.68 16.38
C GLN A 281 -4.27 -9.22 16.00
N GLU A 282 -5.33 -8.40 15.95
CA GLU A 282 -5.22 -6.96 15.69
C GLU A 282 -4.31 -6.30 16.73
N VAL A 283 -3.28 -5.60 16.26
CA VAL A 283 -2.22 -5.05 17.10
C VAL A 283 -2.54 -3.62 17.48
N HIS A 284 -2.65 -3.33 18.78
CA HIS A 284 -2.87 -1.98 19.29
C HIS A 284 -1.53 -1.26 19.50
N ILE A 285 -1.28 -0.27 18.65
CA ILE A 285 -0.14 0.65 18.75
C ILE A 285 -0.59 1.85 19.58
N GLN A 286 0.04 2.04 20.73
CA GLN A 286 -0.22 3.14 21.66
C GLN A 286 0.73 4.31 21.39
N PRO A 287 0.38 5.53 21.83
CA PRO A 287 1.33 6.64 21.85
C PRO A 287 2.64 6.23 22.52
N GLY A 288 3.76 6.47 21.85
CA GLY A 288 5.08 6.16 22.37
C GLY A 288 5.61 4.76 22.06
N ASP A 289 4.87 3.92 21.33
CA ASP A 289 5.39 2.64 20.84
C ASP A 289 6.40 2.84 19.70
N ASP A 290 7.33 1.91 19.49
CA ASP A 290 8.18 1.90 18.29
C ASP A 290 7.68 0.85 17.27
N LEU A 291 7.71 1.22 16.00
CA LEU A 291 7.53 0.32 14.86
C LEU A 291 8.84 0.21 14.08
N ILE A 292 9.30 -1.02 13.87
CA ILE A 292 10.58 -1.29 13.19
C ILE A 292 10.33 -2.26 12.06
N HIS A 293 10.47 -1.79 10.82
CA HIS A 293 10.33 -2.64 9.63
C HIS A 293 11.71 -3.00 9.07
N GLN A 294 11.91 -4.30 8.84
CA GLN A 294 13.17 -4.84 8.33
C GLN A 294 12.93 -5.63 7.05
N CYS A 295 13.75 -5.36 6.04
CA CYS A 295 13.75 -6.10 4.78
C CYS A 295 15.11 -6.73 4.56
N LYS A 296 15.08 -8.01 4.19
CA LYS A 296 16.25 -8.81 3.85
C LYS A 296 16.36 -8.93 2.32
N TYR A 297 17.54 -8.64 1.81
CA TYR A 297 17.87 -8.64 0.39
C TYR A 297 18.97 -9.62 0.05
N ASP A 298 18.90 -10.13 -1.18
CA ASP A 298 19.96 -10.87 -1.86
C ASP A 298 20.33 -10.12 -3.15
N SER A 299 21.46 -9.42 -3.09
CA SER A 299 22.05 -8.62 -4.16
C SER A 299 23.20 -9.34 -4.87
N MET A 300 23.32 -10.67 -4.77
CA MET A 300 24.40 -11.44 -5.42
C MET A 300 24.46 -11.25 -6.94
N LYS A 301 23.31 -11.03 -7.56
CA LYS A 301 23.18 -10.75 -9.01
C LYS A 301 23.48 -9.30 -9.38
N ARG A 302 23.55 -8.38 -8.41
CA ARG A 302 23.85 -6.96 -8.66
C ARG A 302 25.38 -6.76 -8.70
N ASN A 303 25.84 -5.94 -9.65
CA ASN A 303 27.25 -5.58 -9.81
C ASN A 303 27.55 -4.14 -9.38
N LYS A 304 26.50 -3.34 -9.13
CA LYS A 304 26.58 -1.95 -8.71
C LYS A 304 25.80 -1.77 -7.41
N LEU A 305 26.12 -0.69 -6.70
CA LEU A 305 25.34 -0.22 -5.56
C LEU A 305 23.87 -0.11 -5.95
N THR A 306 22.99 -0.70 -5.14
CA THR A 306 21.54 -0.55 -5.28
C THR A 306 21.08 0.45 -4.24
N LYS A 307 20.27 1.43 -4.66
CA LYS A 307 19.76 2.49 -3.79
C LYS A 307 18.27 2.31 -3.55
N GLY A 308 17.72 3.04 -2.58
CA GLY A 308 16.27 3.20 -2.48
C GLY A 308 15.75 4.06 -3.62
N GLY A 309 14.60 3.69 -4.17
CA GLY A 309 14.05 4.41 -5.31
C GLY A 309 12.86 3.71 -5.95
N PHE A 310 12.32 4.37 -6.97
CA PHE A 310 11.08 3.96 -7.63
C PHE A 310 11.30 3.08 -8.85
N PHE A 311 12.53 3.00 -9.36
CA PHE A 311 12.86 2.19 -10.53
C PHE A 311 13.14 0.75 -10.13
N MET A 312 13.04 -0.19 -11.07
CA MET A 312 13.22 -1.62 -10.83
C MET A 312 14.65 -2.04 -10.43
N GLN A 313 15.64 -1.25 -10.83
CA GLN A 313 17.02 -1.40 -10.41
C GLN A 313 17.30 -0.81 -9.03
N ASP A 314 16.34 -0.10 -8.43
CA ASP A 314 16.46 0.38 -7.06
C ASP A 314 15.89 -0.69 -6.11
N GLU A 315 15.57 -0.29 -4.89
CA GLU A 315 14.86 -1.10 -3.92
C GLU A 315 13.88 -0.26 -3.09
N MET A 316 12.95 -0.95 -2.46
CA MET A 316 12.04 -0.40 -1.45
C MET A 316 12.01 -1.34 -0.24
N CYS A 317 11.67 -0.81 0.93
CA CYS A 317 11.40 -1.60 2.12
C CYS A 317 10.18 -1.01 2.82
N LEU A 318 8.98 -1.43 2.46
CA LEU A 318 7.75 -0.84 2.98
C LEU A 318 6.80 -1.92 3.50
N ASP A 319 6.09 -1.58 4.56
CA ASP A 319 4.91 -2.30 5.03
C ASP A 319 3.75 -1.32 5.11
N PHE A 320 2.73 -1.55 4.30
CA PHE A 320 1.49 -0.80 4.32
C PHE A 320 0.56 -1.38 5.37
N LEU A 321 0.42 -0.66 6.48
CA LEU A 321 -0.41 -1.01 7.61
C LEU A 321 -1.82 -0.43 7.42
N PHE A 322 -2.81 -1.31 7.39
CA PHE A 322 -4.22 -0.95 7.40
C PHE A 322 -4.65 -0.81 8.86
N TYR A 323 -5.19 0.35 9.22
CA TYR A 323 -5.45 0.71 10.61
C TYR A 323 -6.80 1.39 10.84
N TYR A 324 -7.22 1.42 12.10
CA TYR A 324 -8.32 2.23 12.61
C TYR A 324 -8.05 2.67 14.06
N PRO A 325 -8.71 3.71 14.60
CA PRO A 325 -9.55 4.65 13.89
C PRO A 325 -8.70 5.54 12.97
N ARG A 326 -9.28 5.97 11.85
CA ARG A 326 -8.63 6.84 10.89
C ARG A 326 -8.30 8.17 11.56
N ASN A 327 -7.03 8.55 11.49
CA ASN A 327 -6.57 9.89 11.80
C ASN A 327 -6.06 10.54 10.52
N ILE A 328 -6.69 11.65 10.14
CA ILE A 328 -6.37 12.41 8.93
C ILE A 328 -5.01 13.11 8.98
N TRP A 329 -4.44 13.32 10.16
CA TRP A 329 -3.12 13.91 10.30
C TRP A 329 -2.02 12.86 10.27
N LEU A 330 -2.37 11.58 10.41
CA LEU A 330 -1.38 10.53 10.54
C LEU A 330 -0.58 10.33 9.25
N VAL A 331 0.70 10.68 9.34
CA VAL A 331 1.72 10.37 8.34
C VAL A 331 2.82 9.63 9.09
N ILE A 332 2.84 8.30 8.98
CA ILE A 332 3.98 7.53 9.46
C ILE A 332 5.04 7.60 8.37
N MET A 333 6.13 8.33 8.63
CA MET A 333 7.34 8.27 7.83
C MET A 333 8.49 7.81 8.70
N SER A 334 9.28 6.91 8.13
CA SER A 334 10.20 6.06 8.87
C SER A 334 11.63 6.41 8.50
N LYS A 335 12.43 6.79 9.50
CA LYS A 335 13.82 7.18 9.27
C LYS A 335 14.69 5.96 8.96
N TYR A 336 15.57 6.08 7.97
CA TYR A 336 16.59 5.08 7.66
C TYR A 336 17.83 5.27 8.54
N LEU A 337 18.34 4.18 9.14
CA LEU A 337 19.63 4.20 9.84
C LEU A 337 20.69 3.48 9.01
N ILE A 338 21.67 4.23 8.49
CA ILE A 338 22.88 3.65 7.93
C ILE A 338 23.71 3.10 9.10
N ARG A 339 23.82 1.77 9.24
CA ARG A 339 24.84 1.18 10.11
C ARG A 339 26.21 1.45 9.46
N THR A 340 26.89 2.49 9.90
CA THR A 340 28.34 2.64 9.67
C THR A 340 29.05 1.65 10.58
N PHE A 341 29.79 0.71 9.97
CA PHE A 341 30.67 -0.22 10.68
C PHE A 341 31.91 0.47 11.23
#